data_AF-A0A1H1ZR75-F1
#
_entry.id   AF-A0A1H1ZR75-F1
#
_cell.length_a   1.000
_cell.length_b   1.000
_cell.length_c   1.000
_cell.angle_alpha   90.00
_cell.angle_beta   90.00
_cell.angle_gamma   90.00
#
_symmetry.space_group_name_H-M   'P 1'
#
loop_
_entity.id
_entity.type
_entity.pdbx_description
1 polymer ?
#
loop_
_entity_poly.entity_id
_entity_poly.type
_entity_poly.pdbx_seq_one_letter_code
_entity_poly.pdbx_strand_id
1 'polypeptide(L)'
;MTQQPQTKRSITTAVVFVLLTVSLIGNVLLFAMYLQNKQQDRVAEGKLIFQSWKETSESLLKVKSTLDGLKDGSLNQDKVRIAAFYELDEYGLESRSLLQIYEAAQKKSGNSSDWPEQYEIQATEFPALLHKTLMGGTPAEQEKLSVLLQQLIEQTSKVDTSIESRDRYLTLLADKNWPGAALEIARNIDAFKPSGS
;
A
#
# COMPACT_ATOMS: atom_id res chain seq x y z
N MET A 1 76.11 33.01 -29.89
CA MET A 1 75.44 32.19 -28.85
C MET A 1 73.95 32.50 -28.90
N THR A 2 73.17 31.68 -29.60
CA THR A 2 71.71 31.85 -29.75
C THR A 2 71.02 30.91 -28.77
N GLN A 3 70.50 31.46 -27.67
CA GLN A 3 69.69 30.69 -26.72
C GLN A 3 68.33 30.37 -27.37
N GLN A 4 68.08 29.08 -27.63
CA GLN A 4 66.75 28.59 -27.97
C GLN A 4 65.83 28.76 -26.75
N PRO A 5 64.68 29.43 -26.87
CA PRO A 5 63.70 29.42 -25.79
C PRO A 5 63.11 28.00 -25.71
N GLN A 6 63.40 27.29 -24.61
CA GLN A 6 62.72 26.05 -24.30
C GLN A 6 61.22 26.32 -24.20
N THR A 7 60.45 25.81 -25.16
CA THR A 7 58.99 25.68 -25.05
C THR A 7 58.68 24.89 -23.78
N LYS A 8 58.26 25.57 -22.71
CA LYS A 8 57.63 24.94 -21.55
C LYS A 8 56.39 24.23 -22.06
N ARG A 9 56.51 22.92 -22.30
CA ARG A 9 55.42 22.07 -22.80
C ARG A 9 54.19 22.25 -21.90
N SER A 10 53.04 22.30 -22.54
CA SER A 10 51.72 22.61 -21.98
C SER A 10 51.24 21.58 -20.94
N ILE A 11 51.88 21.54 -19.78
CA ILE A 11 51.47 20.69 -18.65
C ILE A 11 50.15 21.21 -18.07
N THR A 12 49.94 22.53 -18.09
CA THR A 12 48.71 23.17 -17.59
C THR A 12 47.47 22.70 -18.35
N THR A 13 47.53 22.57 -19.68
CA THR A 13 46.39 22.05 -20.45
C THR A 13 46.11 20.59 -20.12
N ALA A 14 47.15 19.75 -19.96
CA ALA A 14 46.96 18.35 -19.57
C ALA A 14 46.33 18.23 -18.17
N VAL A 15 46.78 19.03 -17.20
CA VAL A 15 46.23 19.05 -15.83
C VAL A 15 44.78 19.54 -15.83
N VAL A 16 44.46 20.60 -16.57
CA VAL A 16 43.09 21.10 -16.70
C VAL A 16 42.19 20.06 -17.35
N PHE A 17 42.67 19.35 -18.38
CA PHE A 17 41.92 18.28 -19.01
C PHE A 17 41.61 17.17 -18.01
N VAL A 18 42.60 16.68 -17.27
CA VAL A 18 42.42 15.65 -16.23
C VAL A 18 41.43 16.10 -15.16
N LEU A 19 41.54 17.35 -14.67
CA LEU A 19 40.60 17.90 -13.70
C LEU A 19 39.16 17.98 -14.25
N LEU A 20 39.00 18.36 -15.52
CA LEU A 20 37.71 18.37 -16.21
C LEU A 20 37.12 16.97 -16.33
N THR A 21 37.92 15.98 -16.73
CA THR A 21 37.45 14.60 -16.86
C THR A 21 37.05 14.02 -15.52
N VAL A 22 37.85 14.25 -14.46
CA VAL A 22 37.54 13.79 -13.10
C VAL A 22 36.28 14.49 -12.56
N SER A 23 36.11 15.79 -12.81
CA SER A 23 34.90 16.54 -12.43
C SER A 23 33.65 16.01 -13.15
N LEU A 24 33.77 15.73 -14.46
CA LEU A 24 32.67 15.15 -15.23
C LEU A 24 32.31 13.74 -14.74
N ILE A 25 33.30 12.88 -14.49
CA ILE A 25 33.11 11.54 -13.93
C ILE A 25 32.42 11.62 -12.56
N GLY A 26 32.85 12.55 -11.71
CA GLY A 26 32.24 12.78 -10.40
C GLY A 26 30.76 13.16 -10.49
N ASN A 27 30.42 14.10 -11.37
CA ASN A 27 29.02 14.50 -11.57
C ASN A 27 28.15 13.38 -12.15
N VAL A 28 28.67 12.62 -13.11
CA VAL A 28 27.94 11.47 -13.67
C VAL A 28 27.74 10.38 -12.62
N LEU A 29 28.75 10.09 -11.79
CA LEU A 29 28.64 9.14 -10.68
C LEU A 29 27.60 9.60 -9.66
N LEU A 30 27.64 10.85 -9.23
CA LEU A 30 26.66 11.40 -8.29
C LEU A 30 25.25 11.32 -8.85
N PHE A 31 25.07 11.63 -10.13
CA PHE A 31 23.77 11.53 -10.79
C PHE A 31 23.28 10.07 -10.91
N ALA A 32 24.18 9.13 -11.21
CA ALA A 32 23.86 7.71 -11.25
C ALA A 32 23.45 7.18 -9.86
N MET A 33 24.20 7.54 -8.81
CA MET A 33 23.85 7.18 -7.42
C MET A 33 22.52 7.80 -6.99
N TYR A 34 22.25 9.05 -7.38
CA TYR A 34 20.98 9.71 -7.11
C TYR A 34 19.80 8.99 -7.79
N LEU A 35 19.94 8.61 -9.05
CA LEU A 35 18.93 7.82 -9.77
C LEU A 35 18.70 6.45 -9.13
N GLN A 36 19.78 5.78 -8.72
CA GLN A 36 19.70 4.48 -8.06
C GLN A 36 18.96 4.56 -6.72
N ASN A 37 19.29 5.55 -5.88
CA ASN A 37 18.60 5.78 -4.61
C ASN A 37 17.11 6.06 -4.84
N LYS A 38 16.77 6.95 -5.78
CA LYS A 38 15.38 7.23 -6.13
C LYS A 38 14.61 6.00 -6.60
N GLN A 39 15.24 5.11 -7.37
CA GLN A 39 14.60 3.86 -7.76
C GLN A 39 14.39 2.93 -6.56
N GLN A 40 15.36 2.85 -5.65
CA GLN A 40 15.26 2.02 -4.45
C GLN A 40 14.15 2.51 -3.52
N ASP A 41 14.03 3.83 -3.32
CA ASP A 41 12.98 4.44 -2.51
C ASP A 41 11.59 4.13 -3.09
N ARG A 42 11.42 4.27 -4.41
CA ARG A 42 10.17 3.91 -5.09
C ARG A 42 9.86 2.43 -4.99
N VAL A 43 10.86 1.55 -5.07
CA VAL A 43 10.63 0.12 -4.88
C VAL A 43 10.18 -0.18 -3.45
N ALA A 44 10.77 0.47 -2.45
CA ALA A 44 10.37 0.31 -1.05
C ALA A 44 8.94 0.80 -0.80
N GLU A 45 8.58 1.98 -1.33
CA GLU A 45 7.22 2.53 -1.27
C GLU A 45 6.21 1.60 -1.95
N GLY A 46 6.50 1.17 -3.18
CA GLY A 46 5.62 0.26 -3.93
C GLY A 46 5.48 -1.10 -3.26
N LYS A 47 6.55 -1.61 -2.62
CA LYS A 47 6.49 -2.84 -1.82
C LYS A 47 5.58 -2.67 -0.62
N LEU A 48 5.69 -1.57 0.11
CA LEU A 48 4.86 -1.31 1.28
C LEU A 48 3.38 -1.27 0.89
N ILE A 49 3.02 -0.48 -0.13
CA ILE A 49 1.65 -0.40 -0.62
C ILE A 49 1.14 -1.78 -1.08
N PHE A 50 1.97 -2.52 -1.82
CA PHE A 50 1.63 -3.88 -2.26
C PHE A 50 1.33 -4.82 -1.08
N GLN A 51 2.17 -4.80 -0.05
CA GLN A 51 1.98 -5.62 1.15
C GLN A 51 0.69 -5.23 1.87
N SER A 52 0.43 -3.93 2.04
CA SER A 52 -0.80 -3.45 2.66
C SER A 52 -2.05 -3.91 1.90
N TRP A 53 -2.04 -3.85 0.56
CA TRP A 53 -3.14 -4.35 -0.29
C TRP A 53 -3.33 -5.85 -0.14
N LYS A 54 -2.25 -6.62 -0.16
CA LYS A 54 -2.28 -8.08 -0.01
C LYS A 54 -2.87 -8.47 1.34
N GLU A 55 -2.36 -7.91 2.43
CA GLU A 55 -2.83 -8.14 3.80
C GLU A 55 -4.31 -7.77 3.95
N THR A 56 -4.71 -6.61 3.41
CA THR A 56 -6.11 -6.16 3.43
C THR A 56 -7.01 -7.14 2.68
N SER A 57 -6.61 -7.57 1.47
CA SER A 57 -7.40 -8.49 0.67
C SER A 57 -7.53 -9.87 1.31
N GLU A 58 -6.43 -10.42 1.83
CA GLU A 58 -6.44 -11.72 2.53
C GLU A 58 -7.29 -11.66 3.80
N SER A 59 -7.21 -10.58 4.55
CA SER A 59 -8.02 -10.37 5.75
C SER A 59 -9.51 -10.27 5.43
N LEU A 60 -9.89 -9.50 4.41
CA LEU A 60 -11.30 -9.39 3.98
C LEU A 60 -11.86 -10.74 3.52
N LEU A 61 -11.07 -11.53 2.79
CA LEU A 61 -11.47 -12.87 2.37
C LEU A 61 -11.68 -13.81 3.57
N LYS A 62 -10.80 -13.74 4.58
CA LYS A 62 -10.97 -14.50 5.84
C LYS A 62 -12.24 -14.09 6.57
N VAL A 63 -12.45 -12.79 6.78
CA VAL A 63 -13.66 -12.27 7.46
C VAL A 63 -14.93 -12.71 6.73
N LYS A 64 -14.94 -12.64 5.39
CA LYS A 64 -16.05 -13.13 4.59
C LYS A 64 -16.26 -14.63 4.74
N SER A 65 -15.20 -15.43 4.67
CA SER A 65 -15.28 -16.88 4.86
C SER A 65 -15.83 -17.26 6.23
N THR A 66 -15.42 -16.55 7.29
CA THR A 66 -15.95 -16.78 8.65
C THR A 66 -17.42 -16.38 8.73
N LEU A 67 -17.83 -15.28 8.10
CA LEU A 67 -19.24 -14.87 8.05
C LEU A 67 -20.10 -15.89 7.30
N ASP A 68 -19.64 -16.36 6.15
CA ASP A 68 -20.33 -17.37 5.34
C ASP A 68 -20.44 -18.70 6.11
N GLY A 69 -19.37 -19.09 6.82
CA GLY A 69 -19.36 -20.28 7.68
C GLY A 69 -20.28 -20.19 8.91
N LEU A 70 -20.53 -18.98 9.41
CA LEU A 70 -21.53 -18.75 10.47
C LEU A 70 -22.96 -18.83 9.90
N LYS A 71 -23.17 -18.39 8.65
CA LYS A 71 -24.48 -18.42 7.99
C LYS A 71 -24.89 -19.82 7.53
N ASP A 72 -23.97 -20.59 6.98
CA ASP A 72 -24.24 -21.95 6.49
C ASP A 72 -24.23 -23.02 7.60
N GLY A 73 -23.84 -22.62 8.82
CA GLY A 73 -23.81 -23.47 10.00
C GLY A 73 -22.61 -24.42 10.07
N SER A 74 -21.64 -24.32 9.15
CA SER A 74 -20.38 -25.06 9.21
C SER A 74 -19.54 -24.71 10.44
N LEU A 75 -19.73 -23.51 10.99
CA LEU A 75 -19.12 -23.03 12.24
C LEU A 75 -20.01 -23.20 13.48
N ASN A 76 -21.07 -24.01 13.43
CA ASN A 76 -21.97 -24.22 14.59
C ASN A 76 -21.34 -25.02 15.74
N GLN A 77 -20.23 -25.72 15.50
CA GLN A 77 -19.48 -26.37 16.56
C GLN A 77 -18.63 -25.33 17.31
N ASP A 78 -18.86 -25.17 18.61
CA ASP A 78 -18.16 -24.19 19.45
C ASP A 78 -16.63 -24.21 19.28
N LYS A 79 -16.02 -25.40 19.14
CA LYS A 79 -14.57 -25.52 18.91
C LYS A 79 -14.10 -24.94 17.58
N VAL A 80 -14.86 -25.17 16.50
CA VAL A 80 -14.55 -24.67 15.16
C VAL A 80 -14.81 -23.16 15.11
N ARG A 81 -15.88 -22.71 15.77
CA ARG A 81 -16.21 -21.30 15.94
C ARG A 81 -15.11 -20.54 16.67
N ILE A 82 -14.66 -21.02 17.83
CA ILE A 82 -13.61 -20.40 18.63
C ILE A 82 -12.29 -20.35 17.84
N ALA A 83 -11.93 -21.42 17.12
CA ALA A 83 -10.74 -21.43 16.27
C ALA A 83 -10.82 -20.39 15.15
N ALA A 84 -11.96 -20.30 14.45
CA ALA A 84 -12.16 -19.31 13.39
C ALA A 84 -12.10 -17.87 13.91
N PHE A 85 -12.59 -17.61 15.12
CA PHE A 85 -12.48 -16.29 15.77
C PHE A 85 -11.05 -15.99 16.24
N TYR A 86 -10.34 -16.98 16.77
CA TYR A 86 -8.94 -16.81 17.17
C TYR A 86 -8.06 -16.48 15.97
N GLU A 87 -8.23 -17.18 14.85
CA GLU A 87 -7.55 -16.87 13.60
C GLU A 87 -7.92 -15.47 13.06
N LEU A 88 -9.15 -15.03 13.30
CA LEU A 88 -9.60 -13.68 12.95
C LEU A 88 -8.99 -12.60 13.86
N ASP A 89 -8.68 -12.91 15.11
CA ASP A 89 -7.99 -11.97 16.02
C ASP A 89 -6.48 -11.95 15.75
N GLU A 90 -5.88 -13.08 15.38
CA GLU A 90 -4.45 -13.19 15.06
C GLU A 90 -4.11 -12.66 13.66
N TYR A 91 -5.00 -12.86 12.69
CA TYR A 91 -4.80 -12.50 11.27
C TYR A 91 -5.94 -11.64 10.70
N GLY A 92 -6.66 -10.94 11.57
CA GLY A 92 -7.74 -10.06 11.18
C GLY A 92 -7.29 -8.86 10.38
N LEU A 93 -8.27 -8.08 9.94
CA LEU A 93 -8.00 -6.84 9.23
C LEU A 93 -7.18 -5.89 10.12
N GLU A 94 -5.90 -5.70 9.80
CA GLU A 94 -5.07 -4.73 10.51
C GLU A 94 -5.46 -3.31 10.09
N SER A 95 -5.78 -2.48 11.07
CA SER A 95 -6.04 -1.04 10.84
C SER A 95 -4.86 -0.34 10.18
N ARG A 96 -3.63 -0.77 10.50
CA ARG A 96 -2.40 -0.23 9.92
C ARG A 96 -2.35 -0.43 8.41
N SER A 97 -2.67 -1.62 7.89
CA SER A 97 -2.59 -1.91 6.46
C SER A 97 -3.63 -1.09 5.69
N LEU A 98 -4.84 -0.92 6.23
CA LEU A 98 -5.86 -0.07 5.64
C LEU A 98 -5.46 1.42 5.64
N LEU A 99 -4.93 1.92 6.76
CA LEU A 99 -4.41 3.29 6.89
C LEU A 99 -3.28 3.56 5.90
N GLN A 100 -2.33 2.63 5.75
CA GLN A 100 -1.23 2.76 4.81
C GLN A 100 -1.71 2.89 3.36
N ILE A 101 -2.73 2.12 2.96
CA ILE A 101 -3.35 2.24 1.64
C ILE A 101 -3.97 3.63 1.47
N TYR A 102 -4.72 4.11 2.48
CA TYR A 102 -5.42 5.39 2.43
C TYR A 102 -4.47 6.57 2.36
N GLU A 103 -3.45 6.61 3.23
CA GLU A 103 -2.44 7.67 3.20
C GLU A 103 -1.70 7.70 1.86
N ALA A 104 -1.32 6.54 1.34
CA ALA A 104 -0.61 6.45 0.06
C ALA A 104 -1.50 6.87 -1.12
N ALA A 105 -2.77 6.46 -1.11
CA ALA A 105 -3.74 6.82 -2.13
C ALA A 105 -4.08 8.32 -2.09
N GLN A 106 -4.25 8.90 -0.89
CA GLN A 106 -4.52 10.32 -0.71
C GLN A 106 -3.35 11.16 -1.24
N LYS A 107 -2.11 10.84 -0.83
CA LYS A 107 -0.88 11.49 -1.32
C LYS A 107 -0.78 11.46 -2.84
N LYS A 108 -1.20 10.35 -3.47
CA LYS A 108 -1.14 10.17 -4.92
C LYS A 108 -2.31 10.81 -5.67
N SER A 109 -3.49 10.89 -5.07
CA SER A 109 -4.69 11.49 -5.68
C SER A 109 -4.61 13.01 -5.79
N GLY A 110 -3.84 13.67 -4.91
CA GLY A 110 -3.64 15.13 -4.92
C GLY A 110 -4.87 15.95 -4.49
N ASN A 111 -6.04 15.33 -4.34
CA ASN A 111 -7.30 15.96 -3.94
C ASN A 111 -7.81 15.40 -2.61
N SER A 112 -7.32 15.96 -1.50
CA SER A 112 -7.77 15.56 -0.16
C SER A 112 -9.27 15.79 0.09
N SER A 113 -9.91 16.67 -0.68
CA SER A 113 -11.34 16.98 -0.56
C SER A 113 -12.28 15.86 -1.02
N ASP A 114 -11.79 14.90 -1.81
CA ASP A 114 -12.61 13.77 -2.27
C ASP A 114 -12.74 12.66 -1.21
N TRP A 115 -11.89 12.72 -0.17
CA TRP A 115 -11.77 11.73 0.90
C TRP A 115 -12.75 12.03 2.05
N PRO A 116 -13.30 10.98 2.71
CA PRO A 116 -14.11 11.17 3.91
C PRO A 116 -13.33 11.91 5.01
N GLU A 117 -13.95 12.88 5.71
CA GLU A 117 -13.24 13.72 6.70
C GLU A 117 -12.60 12.92 7.85
N GLN A 118 -13.12 11.73 8.14
CA GLN A 118 -12.68 10.88 9.26
C GLN A 118 -12.16 9.51 8.81
N TYR A 119 -11.64 9.38 7.58
CA TYR A 119 -11.17 8.10 7.04
C TYR A 119 -10.13 7.41 7.95
N GLU A 120 -9.30 8.17 8.68
CA GLU A 120 -8.28 7.63 9.59
C GLU A 120 -8.91 6.96 10.82
N ILE A 121 -9.88 7.63 11.44
CA ILE A 121 -10.62 7.10 12.59
C ILE A 121 -11.41 5.86 12.15
N GLN A 122 -12.08 5.95 11.01
CA GLN A 122 -12.87 4.86 10.45
C GLN A 122 -12.01 3.65 10.11
N ALA A 123 -10.84 3.84 9.50
CA ALA A 123 -9.90 2.75 9.24
C ALA A 123 -9.43 2.06 10.52
N THR A 124 -9.30 2.83 11.61
CA THR A 124 -8.87 2.33 12.91
C THR A 124 -9.97 1.57 13.64
N GLU A 125 -11.21 2.05 13.55
CA GLU A 125 -12.36 1.45 14.24
C GLU A 125 -13.01 0.29 13.45
N PHE A 126 -12.82 0.25 12.14
CA PHE A 126 -13.45 -0.73 11.26
C PHE A 126 -13.16 -2.19 11.67
N PRO A 127 -11.93 -2.61 12.02
CA PRO A 127 -11.68 -3.97 12.50
C PRO A 127 -12.50 -4.34 13.74
N ALA A 128 -12.61 -3.43 14.72
CA ALA A 128 -13.41 -3.65 15.92
C ALA A 128 -14.90 -3.76 15.61
N LEU A 129 -15.38 -2.95 14.66
CA LEU A 129 -16.75 -2.95 14.18
C LEU A 129 -17.09 -4.25 13.42
N LEU A 130 -16.18 -4.73 12.57
CA LEU A 130 -16.26 -6.04 11.94
C LEU A 130 -16.41 -7.14 12.99
N HIS A 131 -15.51 -7.16 13.99
CA HIS A 131 -15.50 -8.17 15.02
C HIS A 131 -16.81 -8.17 15.84
N LYS A 132 -17.26 -6.98 16.28
CA LYS A 132 -18.54 -6.82 16.99
C LYS A 132 -19.73 -7.34 16.19
N THR A 133 -19.78 -7.00 14.91
CA THR A 133 -20.88 -7.39 14.01
C THR A 133 -20.85 -8.90 13.72
N LEU A 134 -19.67 -9.51 13.61
CA LEU A 134 -19.52 -10.95 13.41
C LEU A 134 -19.96 -11.76 14.64
N MET A 135 -19.59 -11.32 15.85
CA MET A 135 -19.85 -12.06 17.08
C MET A 135 -21.27 -11.87 17.64
N GLY A 136 -21.80 -10.64 17.56
CA GLY A 136 -23.03 -10.26 18.25
C GLY A 136 -24.03 -9.46 17.41
N GLY A 137 -23.77 -9.31 16.10
CA GLY A 137 -24.68 -8.62 15.19
C GLY A 137 -25.94 -9.43 14.94
N THR A 138 -27.04 -8.71 14.70
CA THR A 138 -28.30 -9.31 14.22
C THR A 138 -28.13 -9.89 12.81
N PRO A 139 -28.98 -10.84 12.38
CA PRO A 139 -28.93 -11.37 11.01
C PRO A 139 -29.00 -10.29 9.92
N ALA A 140 -29.73 -9.20 10.17
CA ALA A 140 -29.82 -8.06 9.25
C ALA A 140 -28.50 -7.27 9.16
N GLU A 141 -27.77 -7.11 10.27
CA GLU A 141 -26.44 -6.47 10.28
C GLU A 141 -25.37 -7.35 9.65
N GLN A 142 -25.44 -8.67 9.88
CA GLN A 142 -24.58 -9.65 9.23
C GLN A 142 -24.80 -9.67 7.71
N GLU A 143 -26.03 -9.48 7.23
CA GLU A 143 -26.32 -9.36 5.80
C GLU A 143 -25.73 -8.08 5.20
N LYS A 144 -25.93 -6.93 5.87
CA LYS A 144 -25.29 -5.67 5.45
C LYS A 144 -23.77 -5.79 5.42
N LEU A 145 -23.18 -6.46 6.41
CA LEU A 145 -21.75 -6.71 6.47
C LEU A 145 -21.29 -7.60 5.31
N SER A 146 -22.04 -8.64 4.96
CA SER A 146 -21.73 -9.53 3.83
C SER A 146 -21.68 -8.76 2.50
N VAL A 147 -22.65 -7.87 2.27
CA VAL A 147 -22.68 -6.99 1.09
C VAL A 147 -21.48 -6.05 1.08
N LEU A 148 -21.17 -5.42 2.22
CA LEU A 148 -20.00 -4.54 2.33
C LEU A 148 -18.71 -5.30 2.02
N LEU A 149 -18.47 -6.44 2.66
CA LEU A 149 -17.27 -7.25 2.45
C LEU A 149 -17.13 -7.65 0.98
N GLN A 150 -18.23 -7.97 0.31
CA GLN A 150 -18.22 -8.26 -1.13
C GLN A 150 -17.78 -7.05 -1.96
N GLN A 151 -18.29 -5.85 -1.66
CA GLN A 151 -17.87 -4.62 -2.33
C GLN A 151 -16.39 -4.32 -2.07
N LEU A 152 -15.91 -4.48 -0.83
CA LEU A 152 -14.51 -4.25 -0.49
C LEU A 152 -13.59 -5.24 -1.19
N ILE A 153 -13.94 -6.54 -1.21
CA ILE A 153 -13.20 -7.58 -1.95
C ILE A 153 -13.17 -7.29 -3.45
N GLU A 154 -14.27 -6.80 -4.02
CA GLU A 154 -14.30 -6.38 -5.42
C GLU A 154 -13.30 -5.24 -5.67
N GLN A 155 -13.25 -4.23 -4.78
CA GLN A 155 -12.29 -3.13 -4.93
C GLN A 155 -10.84 -3.60 -4.75
N THR A 156 -10.55 -4.48 -3.78
CA THR A 156 -9.19 -5.02 -3.60
C THR A 156 -8.75 -5.90 -4.77
N SER A 157 -9.67 -6.62 -5.40
CA SER A 157 -9.38 -7.46 -6.57
C SER A 157 -8.93 -6.67 -7.81
N LYS A 158 -9.19 -5.36 -7.86
CA LYS A 158 -8.70 -4.47 -8.93
C LYS A 158 -7.19 -4.25 -8.89
N VAL A 159 -6.54 -4.61 -7.79
CA VAL A 159 -5.10 -4.49 -7.59
C VAL A 159 -4.49 -5.89 -7.62
N ASP A 160 -3.66 -6.16 -8.63
CA ASP A 160 -2.96 -7.46 -8.75
C ASP A 160 -1.84 -7.56 -7.71
N THR A 161 -2.11 -8.31 -6.64
CA THR A 161 -1.14 -8.63 -5.58
C THR A 161 -0.65 -10.08 -5.63
N SER A 162 -0.79 -10.77 -6.77
CA SER A 162 -0.51 -12.21 -6.88
C SER A 162 0.98 -12.56 -6.90
N ILE A 163 1.83 -11.67 -7.44
CA ILE A 163 3.27 -11.91 -7.63
C ILE A 163 4.07 -10.79 -6.99
N GLU A 164 4.86 -11.14 -5.97
CA GLU A 164 5.83 -10.25 -5.34
C GLU A 164 7.06 -10.08 -6.23
N SER A 165 7.16 -8.94 -6.92
CA SER A 165 8.33 -8.60 -7.72
C SER A 165 8.61 -7.11 -7.74
N ARG A 166 9.88 -6.75 -7.95
CA ARG A 166 10.31 -5.35 -8.10
C ARG A 166 9.52 -4.63 -9.20
N ASP A 167 9.31 -5.30 -10.32
CA ASP A 167 8.57 -4.74 -11.46
C ASP A 167 7.09 -4.52 -11.12
N ARG A 168 6.49 -5.40 -10.31
CA ARG A 168 5.11 -5.20 -9.82
C ARG A 168 4.98 -4.03 -8.87
N TYR A 169 5.90 -3.85 -7.94
CA TYR A 169 5.90 -2.68 -7.05
C TYR A 169 5.97 -1.37 -7.83
N LEU A 170 6.83 -1.30 -8.84
CA LEU A 170 6.96 -0.12 -9.69
C LEU A 170 5.74 0.08 -10.61
N THR A 171 5.15 -1.01 -11.12
CA THR A 171 3.93 -0.95 -11.93
C THR A 171 2.75 -0.45 -11.11
N LEU A 172 2.59 -0.95 -9.88
CA LEU A 172 1.56 -0.49 -8.93
C LEU A 172 1.72 1.02 -8.65
N LEU A 173 2.95 1.48 -8.43
CA LEU A 173 3.19 2.92 -8.25
C LEU A 173 2.92 3.75 -9.51
N ALA A 174 3.02 3.18 -10.71
CA ALA A 174 2.67 3.87 -11.95
C ALA A 174 1.16 3.84 -12.24
N ASP A 175 0.45 2.82 -11.76
CA ASP A 175 -0.98 2.64 -12.00
C ASP A 175 -1.82 3.73 -11.33
N LYS A 176 -2.80 4.27 -12.07
CA LYS A 176 -3.69 5.34 -11.61
C LYS A 176 -5.00 4.81 -11.03
N ASN A 177 -5.26 3.51 -11.13
CA ASN A 177 -6.55 2.93 -10.76
C ASN A 177 -6.65 2.61 -9.26
N TRP A 178 -5.57 2.12 -8.65
CA TRP A 178 -5.60 1.71 -7.23
C TRP A 178 -5.92 2.85 -6.23
N PRO A 179 -5.54 4.13 -6.44
CA PRO A 179 -5.97 5.20 -5.53
C PRO A 179 -7.49 5.41 -5.57
N GLY A 180 -8.11 5.23 -6.74
CA GLY A 180 -9.56 5.26 -6.88
C GLY A 180 -10.23 4.08 -6.18
N ALA A 181 -9.65 2.88 -6.28
CA ALA A 181 -10.15 1.72 -5.52
C ALA A 181 -10.06 1.94 -4.00
N ALA A 182 -8.95 2.51 -3.51
CA ALA A 182 -8.78 2.85 -2.10
C ALA A 182 -9.83 3.88 -1.63
N LEU A 183 -10.12 4.88 -2.45
CA LEU A 183 -11.14 5.88 -2.15
C LEU A 183 -12.55 5.26 -2.05
N GLU A 184 -12.89 4.35 -2.95
CA GLU A 184 -14.17 3.64 -2.90
C GLU A 184 -14.27 2.72 -1.67
N ILE A 185 -13.17 2.08 -1.24
CA ILE A 185 -13.13 1.34 0.03
C ILE A 185 -13.41 2.29 1.20
N ALA A 186 -12.76 3.46 1.25
CA ALA A 186 -12.98 4.44 2.31
C ALA A 186 -14.45 4.92 2.36
N ARG A 187 -15.06 5.20 1.20
CA ARG A 187 -16.48 5.60 1.10
C ARG A 187 -17.44 4.51 1.54
N ASN A 188 -17.17 3.26 1.16
CA ASN A 188 -18.00 2.13 1.55
C ASN A 188 -17.94 1.88 3.07
N ILE A 189 -16.78 2.06 3.68
CA ILE A 189 -16.62 1.98 5.15
C ILE A 189 -17.33 3.15 5.84
N ASP A 190 -17.19 4.39 5.35
CA ASP A 190 -17.90 5.56 5.90
C ASP A 190 -19.42 5.41 5.86
N ALA A 191 -19.94 4.87 4.75
CA ALA A 191 -21.35 4.58 4.57
C ALA A 191 -21.85 3.44 5.49
N PHE A 192 -20.95 2.57 5.94
CA PHE A 192 -21.27 1.47 6.84
C PHE A 192 -21.28 1.93 8.29
N LYS A 193 -22.40 2.55 8.70
CA LYS A 193 -22.70 2.82 10.11
C LYS A 193 -23.68 1.78 10.64
N PRO A 194 -23.29 0.93 11.61
CA PRO A 194 -24.22 0.03 12.27
C PRO A 194 -25.29 0.86 12.98
N SER A 195 -26.51 0.34 13.02
CA SER A 195 -27.67 1.04 13.57
C SER A 195 -27.52 1.18 15.08
N GLY A 196 -27.02 2.33 15.54
CA GLY A 196 -26.82 2.64 16.96
C GLY A 196 -25.42 3.17 17.33
N SER A 197 -24.81 3.96 16.45
CA SER A 197 -23.69 4.86 16.80
C SER A 197 -24.21 6.25 17.11
#